data_AF-A0A1A9D221-F1
#
_entry.id   AF-A0A1A9D221-F1
#
_cell.length_a   1.000
_cell.length_b   1.000
_cell.length_c   1.000
_cell.angle_alpha   90.00
_cell.angle_beta   90.00
_cell.angle_gamma   90.00
#
_symmetry.space_group_name_H-M   'P 1'
#
loop_
_entity.id
_entity.type
_entity.pdbx_description
1 polymer ?
#
loop_
_entity_poly.entity_id
_entity_poly.type
_entity_poly.pdbx_seq_one_letter_code
_entity_poly.pdbx_strand_id
1 'polypeptide(L)'
;MPATKTITAETLLADYAVDIAYVAEEEPATTVDDFATHLRYSIRNFELAGINGTEELETAATYLVDAASSTDPAERAVLLKKAARNLVYADDMVSEYRDMC
;
A
#
# COMPACT_ATOMS: atom_id res chain seq x y z
N MET A 1 24.92 13.05 -4.43
CA MET A 1 23.64 13.20 -3.69
C MET A 1 22.73 12.08 -4.17
N PRO A 2 22.12 11.25 -3.30
CA PRO A 2 21.18 10.25 -3.78
C PRO A 2 19.98 10.99 -4.38
N ALA A 3 19.55 10.60 -5.58
CA ALA A 3 18.35 11.14 -6.17
C ALA A 3 17.17 10.76 -5.26
N THR A 4 16.46 11.75 -4.73
CA THR A 4 15.22 11.51 -4.00
C THR A 4 14.25 10.85 -4.97
N LYS A 5 13.95 9.56 -4.79
CA LYS A 5 12.98 8.83 -5.61
C LYS A 5 11.67 9.61 -5.57
N THR A 6 11.19 10.03 -6.74
CA THR A 6 9.92 10.75 -6.82
C THR A 6 8.81 9.77 -6.52
N ILE A 7 7.97 10.09 -5.53
CA ILE A 7 6.81 9.26 -5.19
C ILE A 7 5.76 9.43 -6.28
N THR A 8 5.53 8.37 -7.04
CA THR A 8 4.46 8.22 -8.02
C THR A 8 3.70 6.92 -7.76
N ALA A 9 2.52 6.77 -8.38
CA ALA A 9 1.75 5.53 -8.33
C ALA A 9 2.58 4.33 -8.78
N GLU A 10 3.32 4.47 -9.87
CA GLU A 10 4.17 3.41 -10.44
C GLU A 10 5.28 3.02 -9.45
N THR A 11 5.88 3.99 -8.75
CA THR A 11 6.90 3.65 -7.75
C THR A 11 6.32 2.92 -6.54
N LEU A 12 5.09 3.25 -6.11
CA LEU A 12 4.45 2.55 -5.01
C LEU A 12 4.08 1.12 -5.39
N LEU A 13 3.54 0.93 -6.60
CA LEU A 13 3.24 -0.40 -7.13
C LEU A 13 4.52 -1.24 -7.26
N ALA A 14 5.59 -0.65 -7.80
CA ALA A 14 6.87 -1.35 -7.95
C ALA A 14 7.48 -1.76 -6.60
N ASP A 15 7.27 -0.97 -5.54
CA ASP A 15 7.85 -1.23 -4.23
C ASP A 15 7.01 -2.21 -3.40
N TYR A 16 5.68 -2.17 -3.49
CA TYR A 16 4.80 -2.87 -2.54
C TYR A 16 3.80 -3.86 -3.18
N ALA A 17 3.54 -3.81 -4.49
CA ALA A 17 2.42 -4.57 -5.07
C ALA A 17 2.59 -6.10 -4.94
N VAL A 18 3.82 -6.61 -5.02
CA VAL A 18 4.10 -8.05 -4.90
C VAL A 18 3.84 -8.55 -3.49
N ASP A 19 4.31 -7.83 -2.49
CA ASP A 19 4.21 -8.22 -1.09
C ASP A 19 2.78 -8.10 -0.56
N ILE A 20 2.10 -7.01 -0.91
CA ILE A 20 0.67 -6.84 -0.59
C ILE A 20 -0.18 -7.89 -1.30
N ALA A 21 0.12 -8.23 -2.56
CA ALA A 21 -0.60 -9.27 -3.28
C ALA A 21 -0.41 -10.66 -2.65
N TYR A 22 0.80 -10.97 -2.16
CA TYR A 22 1.04 -12.21 -1.43
C TYR A 22 0.13 -12.33 -0.20
N VAL A 23 0.02 -11.28 0.62
CA VAL A 23 -0.85 -11.30 1.82
C VAL A 23 -2.32 -11.25 1.44
N ALA A 24 -2.68 -10.53 0.38
CA ALA A 24 -4.05 -10.45 -0.12
C ALA A 24 -4.52 -11.76 -0.79
N GLU A 25 -3.62 -12.71 -1.06
CA GLU A 25 -3.86 -13.91 -1.86
C GLU A 25 -4.33 -13.61 -3.31
N GLU A 26 -3.75 -12.57 -3.91
CA GLU A 26 -4.08 -12.07 -5.25
C GLU A 26 -2.83 -12.00 -6.15
N GLU A 27 -3.02 -11.69 -7.44
CA GLU A 27 -1.92 -11.32 -8.34
C GLU A 27 -1.42 -9.89 -8.05
N PRO A 28 -0.16 -9.53 -8.35
CA PRO A 28 0.34 -8.17 -8.14
C PRO A 28 -0.50 -7.11 -8.85
N ALA A 29 -0.95 -6.10 -8.10
CA ALA A 29 -1.74 -4.99 -8.64
C ALA A 29 -0.94 -4.20 -9.70
N THR A 30 -1.61 -3.81 -10.78
CA THR A 30 -1.02 -2.96 -11.83
C THR A 30 -1.64 -1.56 -11.87
N THR A 31 -2.69 -1.33 -11.09
CA THR A 31 -3.36 -0.05 -10.95
C THR A 31 -3.46 0.37 -9.48
N VAL A 32 -3.64 1.68 -9.23
CA VAL A 32 -3.79 2.22 -7.87
C VAL A 32 -5.08 1.73 -7.21
N ASP A 33 -6.16 1.57 -7.96
CA ASP A 33 -7.45 1.10 -7.45
C ASP A 33 -7.38 -0.37 -7.02
N ASP A 34 -6.74 -1.21 -7.84
CA ASP A 34 -6.50 -2.62 -7.49
C ASP A 34 -5.60 -2.70 -6.25
N PHE A 35 -4.55 -1.88 -6.20
CA PHE A 35 -3.63 -1.88 -5.07
C PHE A 35 -4.31 -1.44 -3.76
N ALA A 36 -5.18 -0.43 -3.81
CA ALA A 36 -5.99 -0.03 -2.66
C ALA A 36 -6.97 -1.13 -2.23
N THR A 37 -7.50 -1.91 -3.18
CA THR A 37 -8.33 -3.08 -2.90
C THR A 37 -7.53 -4.20 -2.24
N HIS A 38 -6.35 -4.52 -2.77
CA HIS A 38 -5.47 -5.55 -2.21
C HIS A 38 -5.04 -5.17 -0.80
N LEU A 39 -4.74 -3.89 -0.53
CA LEU A 39 -4.45 -3.41 0.82
C LEU A 39 -5.56 -3.79 1.82
N ARG A 40 -6.83 -3.61 1.45
CA ARG A 40 -7.98 -3.98 2.29
C ARG A 40 -8.08 -5.49 2.52
N TYR A 41 -7.78 -6.30 1.51
CA TYR A 41 -7.74 -7.76 1.67
C TYR A 41 -6.58 -8.20 2.56
N SER A 42 -5.40 -7.63 2.37
CA SER A 42 -4.25 -7.90 3.24
C SER A 42 -4.49 -7.45 4.68
N ILE A 43 -5.16 -6.32 4.93
CA ILE A 43 -5.57 -5.89 6.29
C ILE A 43 -6.38 -6.98 6.98
N ARG A 44 -7.42 -7.49 6.32
CA ARG A 44 -8.24 -8.59 6.85
C ARG A 44 -7.39 -9.82 7.17
N ASN A 45 -6.44 -10.17 6.29
CA ASN A 45 -5.60 -11.35 6.50
C ASN A 45 -4.56 -11.14 7.61
N PHE A 46 -3.99 -9.94 7.75
CA PHE A 46 -3.16 -9.57 8.90
C PHE A 46 -3.93 -9.67 10.23
N GLU A 47 -5.16 -9.15 10.27
CA GLU A 47 -6.02 -9.23 11.46
C GLU A 47 -6.34 -10.68 11.84
N LEU A 48 -6.61 -11.54 10.85
CA LEU A 48 -6.85 -12.97 11.08
C LEU A 48 -5.60 -13.70 11.59
N ALA A 49 -4.40 -13.26 11.18
CA ALA A 49 -3.13 -13.73 11.70
C ALA A 49 -2.78 -13.13 13.08
N GLY A 50 -3.52 -12.13 13.56
CA GLY A 50 -3.24 -11.44 14.83
C GLY A 50 -2.11 -10.40 14.74
N ILE A 51 -1.76 -9.96 13.52
CA ILE A 51 -0.75 -8.93 13.26
C ILE A 51 -1.39 -7.55 13.43
N ASN A 52 -0.75 -6.69 14.22
CA ASN A 52 -1.24 -5.35 14.56
C ASN A 52 -0.68 -4.28 13.60
N GLY A 53 -1.26 -3.07 13.62
CA GLY A 53 -0.80 -1.94 12.80
C GLY A 53 -1.48 -1.82 11.44
N THR A 54 -2.66 -2.44 11.27
CA THR A 54 -3.44 -2.35 10.02
C THR A 54 -4.09 -0.98 9.79
N GLU A 55 -4.20 -0.14 10.83
CA GLU A 55 -4.80 1.20 10.75
C GLU A 55 -4.04 2.13 9.78
N GLU A 56 -2.71 2.04 9.77
CA GLU A 56 -1.87 2.77 8.82
C GLU A 56 -2.12 2.28 7.38
N LEU A 57 -2.29 0.97 7.17
CA LEU A 57 -2.61 0.43 5.84
C LEU A 57 -4.00 0.87 5.37
N GLU A 58 -4.99 0.96 6.27
CA GLU A 58 -6.32 1.45 5.94
C GLU A 58 -6.28 2.94 5.54
N THR A 59 -5.48 3.72 6.27
CA THR A 59 -5.20 5.11 5.95
C THR A 59 -4.49 5.25 4.60
N ALA A 60 -3.52 4.38 4.29
CA ALA A 60 -2.85 4.35 3.00
C ALA A 60 -3.83 4.04 1.85
N ALA A 61 -4.67 3.02 2.01
CA ALA A 61 -5.70 2.65 1.04
C ALA A 61 -6.66 3.82 0.77
N THR A 62 -7.06 4.55 1.81
CA THR A 62 -7.92 5.74 1.69
C THR A 62 -7.26 6.82 0.83
N TYR A 63 -5.99 7.16 1.10
CA TYR A 63 -5.27 8.14 0.29
C TYR A 63 -5.05 7.70 -1.16
N LEU A 64 -4.89 6.40 -1.42
CA LEU A 64 -4.77 5.87 -2.77
C LEU A 64 -6.07 6.01 -3.57
N VAL A 65 -7.22 5.72 -2.95
CA VAL A 65 -8.54 5.92 -3.56
C VAL A 65 -8.80 7.40 -3.86
N ASP A 66 -8.47 8.28 -2.91
CA ASP A 66 -8.58 9.73 -3.12
C ASP A 66 -7.64 10.20 -4.25
N ALA A 67 -6.42 9.65 -4.31
CA ALA A 67 -5.45 9.99 -5.34
C ALA A 67 -5.91 9.56 -6.75
N ALA A 68 -6.54 8.39 -6.85
CA ALA A 68 -7.11 7.89 -8.11
C ALA A 68 -8.31 8.73 -8.57
N SER A 69 -9.07 9.28 -7.63
CA SER A 69 -10.26 10.11 -7.90
C SER A 69 -9.94 11.60 -8.11
N SER A 70 -8.76 12.08 -7.70
CA SER A 70 -8.39 13.49 -7.80
C SER A 70 -8.06 13.92 -9.24
N THR A 71 -8.66 15.03 -9.66
CA THR A 71 -8.40 15.68 -10.96
C THR A 71 -7.29 16.73 -10.89
N ASP A 72 -6.86 17.14 -9.69
CA ASP A 72 -5.75 18.07 -9.48
C ASP A 72 -4.42 17.30 -9.34
N PRO A 73 -3.45 17.48 -10.26
CA PRO A 73 -2.15 16.82 -10.18
C PRO A 73 -1.38 17.12 -8.89
N ALA A 74 -1.52 18.32 -8.32
CA ALA A 74 -0.82 18.72 -7.09
C ALA A 74 -1.41 18.01 -5.87
N GLU A 75 -2.73 17.96 -5.77
CA GLU A 75 -3.45 17.20 -4.74
C GLU A 75 -3.12 15.70 -4.82
N ARG A 76 -3.23 15.12 -6.02
CA ARG A 76 -2.85 13.72 -6.26
C ARG A 76 -1.43 13.41 -5.79
N ALA A 77 -0.47 14.27 -6.09
CA ALA A 77 0.91 14.09 -5.63
C ALA A 77 1.06 14.17 -4.10
N VAL A 78 0.26 14.99 -3.41
CA VAL A 78 0.22 15.05 -1.94
C VAL A 78 -0.39 13.77 -1.36
N LEU A 79 -1.49 13.27 -1.93
CA LEU A 79 -2.15 12.05 -1.50
C LEU A 79 -1.23 10.83 -1.66
N LEU A 80 -0.54 10.69 -2.80
CA LEU A 80 0.44 9.62 -3.00
C LEU A 80 1.59 9.68 -1.97
N LYS A 81 2.07 10.88 -1.61
CA LYS A 81 3.08 11.02 -0.55
C LYS A 81 2.55 10.63 0.82
N LYS A 82 1.27 10.89 1.11
CA LYS A 82 0.64 10.48 2.37
C LYS A 82 0.45 8.97 2.42
N ALA A 83 0.00 8.34 1.32
CA ALA A 83 -0.06 6.89 1.21
C ALA A 83 1.33 6.26 1.45
N ALA A 84 2.37 6.76 0.77
CA ALA A 84 3.74 6.28 0.91
C ALA A 84 4.26 6.29 2.36
N ARG A 85 3.89 7.31 3.15
CA ARG A 85 4.31 7.40 4.56
C ARG A 85 3.68 6.34 5.44
N ASN A 86 2.46 5.93 5.13
CA ASN A 86 1.75 4.91 5.88
C ASN A 86 2.14 3.50 5.42
N LEU A 87 2.53 3.33 4.16
CA LEU A 87 3.03 2.05 3.62
C LEU A 87 4.39 1.62 4.20
N VAL A 88 5.11 2.50 4.90
CA VAL A 88 6.42 2.16 5.48
C VAL A 88 6.35 1.00 6.49
N TYR A 89 5.17 0.73 7.05
CA TYR A 89 4.94 -0.37 7.99
C TYR A 89 4.58 -1.69 7.30
N ALA A 90 4.29 -1.67 5.99
CA ALA A 90 3.86 -2.85 5.26
C ALA A 90 4.94 -3.94 5.25
N ASP A 91 6.22 -3.58 5.07
CA ASP A 91 7.32 -4.55 4.97
C ASP A 91 7.45 -5.41 6.23
N ASP A 92 7.39 -4.78 7.41
CA ASP A 92 7.48 -5.48 8.70
C ASP A 92 6.27 -6.42 8.89
N MET A 93 5.06 -5.95 8.59
CA MET A 93 3.84 -6.75 8.70
C MET A 93 3.84 -7.93 7.72
N VAL A 94 4.29 -7.72 6.48
CA VAL A 94 4.42 -8.78 5.48
C VAL A 94 5.46 -9.80 5.91
N SER A 95 6.60 -9.36 6.43
CA SER A 95 7.63 -10.26 6.95
C SER A 95 7.07 -11.13 8.09
N GLU A 96 6.35 -10.54 9.03
CA GLU A 96 5.70 -11.27 10.13
C GLU A 96 4.68 -12.28 9.60
N TYR A 97 3.84 -11.88 8.64
CA TYR A 97 2.86 -12.78 8.03
C TYR A 97 3.50 -13.97 7.32
N ARG A 98 4.62 -13.74 6.60
CA ARG A 98 5.40 -14.80 5.94
C ARG A 98 6.01 -15.78 6.93
N ASP A 99 6.41 -15.34 8.12
CA ASP A 99 6.96 -16.23 9.14
C ASP A 99 5.89 -17.13 9.80
N MET A 100 4.60 -16.78 9.64
CA MET A 100 3.47 -17.52 10.19
C MET A 100 2.85 -18.55 9.21
N CYS A 101 3.13 -18.45 7.91
CA CYS A 101 2.56 -19.27 6.83
C CYS A 101 3.58 -20.25 6.24
#